data_AF-A0A920VU33-F1
#
_entry.id   AF-A0A920VU33-F1
#
_cell.length_a   1.000
_cell.length_b   1.000
_cell.length_c   1.000
_cell.angle_alpha   90.00
_cell.angle_beta   90.00
_cell.angle_gamma   90.00
#
_symmetry.space_group_name_H-M   'P 1'
#
loop_
_entity.id
_entity.type
_entity.pdbx_description
1 polymer ?
#
loop_
_entity_poly.entity_id
_entity_poly.type
_entity_poly.pdbx_seq_one_letter_code
_entity_poly.pdbx_strand_id
1 'polypeptide(L)'
;MFKTLTLEPAIVLHTRAYKETSLIVDIFTRNYGRVSIIAKGAKRPKSKLGVIKTPSSLFLISCRGRSDLKTLTHCELNKYFDLSSNRFNSLVYLNELLVKLLEKKIRILKFLIII
;
A
#
# COMPACT_ATOMS: atom_id res chain seq x y z
N MET A 1 -7.46 -7.55 -15.79
CA MET A 1 -7.59 -7.16 -14.37
C MET A 1 -7.37 -8.41 -13.51
N PHE A 2 -6.39 -8.43 -12.61
CA PHE A 2 -6.05 -9.66 -11.86
C PHE A 2 -7.12 -9.98 -10.79
N LYS A 3 -7.31 -11.27 -10.52
CA LYS A 3 -8.29 -11.78 -9.55
C LYS A 3 -7.72 -11.91 -8.14
N THR A 4 -6.43 -12.20 -8.03
CA THR A 4 -5.74 -12.43 -6.75
C THR A 4 -4.29 -12.01 -6.87
N LEU A 5 -3.77 -11.38 -5.82
CA LEU A 5 -2.34 -11.16 -5.57
C LEU A 5 -1.94 -11.98 -4.35
N THR A 6 -0.76 -12.57 -4.41
CA THR A 6 -0.20 -13.40 -3.36
C THR A 6 1.24 -12.96 -3.12
N LEU A 7 1.50 -12.48 -1.89
CA LEU A 7 2.80 -11.99 -1.43
C LEU A 7 3.47 -11.03 -2.44
N GLU A 8 2.67 -10.13 -3.01
CA GLU A 8 3.16 -9.15 -3.97
C GLU A 8 3.88 -8.01 -3.22
N PRO A 9 5.14 -7.68 -3.56
CA PRO A 9 5.85 -6.55 -2.97
C PRO A 9 5.13 -5.24 -3.26
N ALA A 10 4.88 -4.46 -2.20
CA ALA A 10 4.14 -3.23 -2.30
C ALA A 10 4.54 -2.19 -1.26
N ILE A 11 4.39 -0.92 -1.63
CA ILE A 11 4.47 0.23 -0.72
C ILE A 11 3.09 0.85 -0.55
N VAL A 12 2.85 1.44 0.61
CA VAL A 12 1.62 2.18 0.88
C VAL A 12 1.79 3.63 0.40
N LEU A 13 0.92 4.05 -0.51
CA LEU A 13 0.92 5.43 -1.00
C LEU A 13 0.04 6.32 -0.12
N HIS A 14 -1.17 5.85 0.19
CA HIS A 14 -2.15 6.64 0.92
C HIS A 14 -3.13 5.73 1.66
N THR A 15 -3.58 6.16 2.84
CA THR A 15 -4.61 5.47 3.61
C THR A 15 -5.75 6.42 3.96
N ARG A 16 -6.99 5.94 3.88
CA ARG A 16 -8.18 6.70 4.28
C ARG A 16 -9.14 5.83 5.08
N ALA A 17 -9.81 6.45 6.06
CA ALA A 17 -10.91 5.81 6.77
C ALA A 17 -12.03 5.43 5.79
N TYR A 18 -12.58 4.22 5.92
CA TYR A 18 -13.72 3.79 5.09
C TYR A 18 -14.93 3.39 5.94
N LYS A 19 -14.70 2.60 6.98
CA LYS A 19 -15.71 2.26 8.00
C LYS A 19 -15.10 2.40 9.38
N GLU A 20 -15.91 2.19 10.41
CA GLU A 20 -15.51 2.22 11.81
C GLU A 20 -14.22 1.41 12.06
N THR A 21 -14.15 0.18 11.53
CA THR A 21 -13.00 -0.71 11.73
C THR A 21 -12.10 -0.90 10.51
N SER A 22 -12.41 -0.27 9.37
CA SER A 22 -11.77 -0.57 8.07
C SER A 22 -11.10 0.64 7.42
N LEU A 23 -10.04 0.36 6.66
CA LEU A 23 -9.30 1.35 5.86
C LEU A 23 -9.40 1.02 4.38
N ILE A 24 -9.45 2.06 3.54
CA ILE A 24 -9.02 1.92 2.14
C ILE A 24 -7.56 2.34 2.08
N VAL A 25 -6.76 1.53 1.40
CA VAL A 25 -5.33 1.71 1.24
C VAL A 25 -5.05 1.69 -0.26
N ASP A 26 -4.44 2.76 -0.77
CA ASP A 26 -3.87 2.78 -2.11
C ASP A 26 -2.42 2.32 -1.99
N ILE A 27 -2.10 1.23 -2.69
CA ILE A 27 -0.76 0.63 -2.69
C ILE A 27 -0.15 0.71 -4.09
N PHE A 28 1.16 0.81 -4.15
CA PHE A 28 1.92 0.61 -5.39
C PHE A 28 2.61 -0.75 -5.33
N THR A 29 2.19 -1.64 -6.22
CA THR A 29 2.74 -3.00 -6.35
C THR A 29 3.79 -3.05 -7.44
N ARG A 30 4.78 -3.94 -7.28
CA ARG A 30 5.87 -4.08 -8.24
C ARG A 30 5.39 -4.50 -9.64
N ASN A 31 4.49 -5.47 -9.71
CA ASN A 31 4.10 -6.10 -10.97
C ASN A 31 2.78 -5.55 -11.55
N TYR A 32 1.92 -5.00 -10.71
CA TYR A 32 0.55 -4.61 -11.09
C TYR A 32 0.29 -3.10 -10.98
N GLY A 33 1.30 -2.30 -10.59
CA GLY A 33 1.19 -0.86 -10.44
C GLY A 33 0.28 -0.47 -9.27
N ARG A 34 -0.49 0.62 -9.42
CA ARG A 34 -1.36 1.14 -8.37
C ARG A 34 -2.61 0.27 -8.21
N VAL A 35 -2.87 -0.16 -6.98
CA VAL A 35 -4.04 -0.97 -6.62
C VAL A 35 -4.71 -0.37 -5.38
N SER A 36 -6.03 -0.20 -5.43
CA SER A 36 -6.82 0.17 -4.25
C SER A 36 -7.34 -1.08 -3.54
N ILE A 37 -7.12 -1.18 -2.23
CA ILE A 37 -7.56 -2.31 -1.42
C ILE A 37 -8.32 -1.84 -0.16
N ILE A 38 -9.24 -2.67 0.33
CA ILE A 38 -9.87 -2.52 1.65
C ILE A 38 -9.18 -3.44 2.64
N ALA A 39 -8.64 -2.85 3.70
CA ALA A 39 -8.13 -3.56 4.87
C ALA A 39 -9.24 -3.65 5.94
N LYS A 40 -10.03 -4.73 5.89
CA LYS A 40 -11.15 -4.95 6.82
C LYS A 40 -10.62 -5.20 8.22
N GLY A 41 -11.08 -4.44 9.21
CA GLY A 41 -10.65 -4.62 10.61
C GLY A 41 -9.25 -4.09 10.92
N ALA A 42 -8.56 -3.40 10.01
CA ALA A 42 -7.19 -2.89 10.22
C ALA A 42 -7.07 -1.82 11.31
N LYS A 43 -8.19 -1.21 11.73
CA LYS A 43 -8.21 -0.27 12.85
C LYS A 43 -8.29 -0.95 14.23
N ARG A 44 -8.61 -2.25 14.29
CA ARG A 44 -8.70 -2.97 15.57
C ARG A 44 -7.30 -3.13 16.19
N PRO A 45 -7.13 -2.95 17.52
CA PRO A 45 -5.81 -2.98 18.18
C PRO A 45 -4.99 -4.26 17.93
N LYS A 46 -5.65 -5.43 17.86
CA LYS A 46 -5.00 -6.73 17.65
C LYS A 46 -5.08 -7.24 16.21
N SER A 47 -5.35 -6.36 15.25
CA SER A 47 -5.49 -6.77 13.85
C SER A 47 -4.15 -7.10 13.22
N LYS A 48 -4.01 -8.31 12.67
CA LYS A 48 -2.84 -8.68 11.84
C LYS A 48 -2.66 -7.75 10.64
N LEU A 49 -3.77 -7.21 10.12
CA LEU A 49 -3.75 -6.26 8.99
C LEU A 49 -3.42 -4.83 9.42
N GLY A 50 -3.32 -4.56 10.73
CA GLY A 50 -2.99 -3.23 11.25
C GLY A 50 -1.57 -2.79 10.91
N VAL A 51 -0.67 -3.73 10.61
CA VAL A 51 0.72 -3.46 10.20
C VAL A 51 0.81 -2.63 8.92
N ILE A 52 -0.22 -2.62 8.07
CA ILE A 52 -0.25 -1.82 6.83
C ILE A 52 -0.18 -0.30 7.10
N LYS A 53 -0.37 0.13 8.34
CA LYS A 53 -0.25 1.54 8.75
C LYS A 53 1.19 1.95 9.03
N THR A 54 2.14 1.01 9.07
CA THR A 54 3.55 1.34 9.33
C THR A 54 4.07 2.18 8.18
N PRO A 55 4.50 3.44 8.42
CA PRO A 55 4.98 4.28 7.35
C PRO A 55 6.37 3.81 6.90
N SER A 56 6.84 4.33 5.76
CA SER A 56 8.21 4.09 5.26
C SER A 56 8.60 2.60 5.24
N SER A 57 7.67 1.75 4.80
CA SER A 57 7.81 0.30 4.87
C SER A 57 7.49 -0.35 3.54
N LEU A 58 8.26 -1.39 3.21
CA LEU A 58 7.98 -2.32 2.15
C LEU A 58 7.21 -3.51 2.72
N PHE A 59 6.09 -3.84 2.08
CA PHE A 59 5.20 -4.91 2.49
C PHE A 59 5.17 -6.03 1.45
N LEU A 60 4.81 -7.23 1.89
CA LEU A 60 4.30 -8.28 1.01
C LEU A 60 2.80 -8.40 1.25
N ILE A 61 2.03 -8.19 0.19
CA ILE A 61 0.58 -8.05 0.26
C ILE A 61 -0.10 -9.15 -0.54
N SER A 62 -1.07 -9.80 0.08
CA SER A 62 -2.03 -10.64 -0.63
C SER A 62 -3.41 -10.03 -0.60
N CYS A 63 -4.08 -9.98 -1.75
CA CYS A 63 -5.42 -9.43 -1.86
C CYS A 63 -6.25 -10.20 -2.90
N ARG A 64 -7.56 -10.17 -2.74
CA ARG A 64 -8.50 -10.88 -3.61
C ARG A 64 -9.68 -9.98 -3.97
N GLY A 65 -10.17 -10.14 -5.20
CA GLY A 65 -11.40 -9.49 -5.67
C GLY A 65 -11.46 -9.39 -7.18
N ARG A 66 -12.65 -9.22 -7.75
CA ARG A 66 -12.85 -8.96 -9.19
C ARG A 66 -13.09 -7.48 -9.50
N SER A 67 -13.56 -6.70 -8.52
CA SER A 67 -13.75 -5.24 -8.57
C SER A 67 -12.45 -4.43 -8.60
N ASP A 68 -12.53 -3.13 -8.90
CA ASP A 68 -11.41 -2.18 -8.83
C ASP A 68 -10.86 -2.05 -7.41
N LEU A 69 -11.75 -2.13 -6.43
CA LEU A 69 -11.41 -2.15 -5.02
C LEU A 69 -11.31 -3.60 -4.53
N LYS A 70 -10.09 -4.07 -4.23
CA LYS A 70 -9.84 -5.44 -3.75
C LYS A 70 -9.96 -5.54 -2.24
N THR A 71 -10.05 -6.74 -1.68
CA THR A 71 -9.98 -6.95 -0.22
C THR A 71 -8.59 -7.49 0.15
N LEU A 72 -7.95 -6.84 1.12
CA LEU A 72 -6.69 -7.29 1.71
C LEU A 72 -6.94 -8.56 2.53
N THR A 73 -6.17 -9.61 2.25
CA THR A 73 -6.27 -10.90 2.96
C THR A 73 -5.04 -11.18 3.81
N HIS A 74 -3.87 -10.69 3.39
CA HIS A 74 -2.62 -10.85 4.12
C HIS A 74 -1.73 -9.62 3.94
N CYS A 75 -1.05 -9.22 5.01
CA CYS A 75 -0.08 -8.13 5.00
C CYS A 75 1.03 -8.47 5.99
N GLU A 76 2.26 -8.52 5.49
CA GLU A 76 3.46 -8.69 6.28
C GLU A 76 4.46 -7.59 5.95
N LEU A 77 5.22 -7.18 6.96
CA LEU A 77 6.27 -6.17 6.82
C LEU A 77 7.56 -6.87 6.38
N ASN A 78 8.04 -6.51 5.18
CA ASN A 78 9.26 -7.10 4.61
C ASN A 78 10.50 -6.27 4.99
N LYS A 79 10.42 -4.95 4.87
CA LYS A 79 11.50 -4.04 5.25
C LYS A 79 10.93 -2.75 5.84
N TYR A 80 11.49 -2.32 6.96
CA TYR A 80 11.23 -1.01 7.55
C TYR A 80 12.43 -0.11 7.28
N PHE A 81 12.17 1.13 6.83
CA PHE A 81 13.20 2.14 6.63
C PHE A 81 13.11 3.16 7.75
N ASP A 82 14.12 3.17 8.62
CA ASP A 82 14.22 4.17 9.67
C ASP A 82 14.74 5.48 9.05
N LEU A 83 13.82 6.40 8.79
CA LEU A 83 14.12 7.69 8.17
C LEU A 83 14.21 8.75 9.26
N SER A 84 15.25 9.59 9.19
CA SER A 84 15.29 10.81 10.00
C SER A 84 14.09 11.71 9.65
N SER A 85 13.67 12.53 10.61
CA SER A 85 12.52 13.43 10.49
C SER A 85 12.51 14.24 9.19
N ASN A 86 13.65 14.80 8.76
CA ASN A 86 13.75 15.53 7.50
C ASN A 86 13.51 14.65 6.25
N ARG A 87 14.00 13.41 6.25
CA ARG A 87 13.82 12.48 5.11
C ARG A 87 12.40 11.93 5.04
N PHE A 88 11.73 11.82 6.18
CA PHE A 88 10.33 11.38 6.24
C PHE A 88 9.40 12.31 5.48
N ASN A 89 9.52 13.63 5.68
CA ASN A 89 8.71 14.62 4.98
C ASN A 89 8.94 14.57 3.45
N SER A 90 10.19 14.40 3.02
CA SER A 90 10.51 14.21 1.61
C SER A 90 9.88 12.95 1.03
N LEU A 91 9.87 11.83 1.77
CA LEU A 91 9.21 10.60 1.34
C LEU A 91 7.69 10.79 1.20
N VAL A 92 7.04 11.43 2.18
CA VAL A 92 5.60 11.71 2.12
C VAL A 92 5.26 12.58 0.91
N TYR A 93 6.08 13.61 0.64
CA TYR A 93 5.91 14.47 -0.52
C TYR A 93 6.09 13.71 -1.84
N LEU A 94 7.12 12.87 -1.95
CA LEU A 94 7.33 12.00 -3.11
C LEU A 94 6.14 11.05 -3.32
N ASN A 95 5.62 10.45 -2.25
CA ASN A 95 4.42 9.59 -2.33
C ASN A 95 3.22 10.37 -2.87
N GLU A 96 3.00 11.61 -2.43
CA GLU A 96 1.90 12.44 -2.93
C GLU A 96 2.09 12.81 -4.41
N LEU A 97 3.32 13.16 -4.82
CA LEU A 97 3.64 13.41 -6.23
C LEU A 97 3.39 12.17 -7.07
N LEU A 98 3.76 10.98 -6.61
CA LEU A 98 3.48 9.73 -7.31
C LEU A 98 1.99 9.47 -7.42
N VAL A 99 1.20 9.77 -6.39
CA VAL A 99 -0.25 9.65 -6.45
C VAL A 99 -0.86 10.60 -7.50
N LYS A 100 -0.28 11.78 -7.69
CA LYS A 100 -0.73 12.82 -8.64
C LYS A 100 -0.27 12.56 -10.07
N LEU A 101 0.97 12.11 -10.25
CA LEU A 101 1.61 11.90 -11.55
C LEU A 101 1.31 10.53 -12.15
N LEU A 102 1.12 9.50 -11.31
CA LEU A 102 0.78 8.16 -11.78
C LEU A 102 -0.74 8.05 -11.96
N GLU A 103 -1.21 8.02 -13.20
CA GLU A 103 -2.59 7.61 -13.47
C GLU A 103 -2.83 6.19 -12.93
N LYS A 104 -4.06 5.91 -12.51
CA LYS A 104 -4.48 4.64 -11.89
C LYS A 104 -4.09 3.36 -12.67
N LYS A 105 -3.76 3.47 -13.96
CA LYS A 105 -3.53 2.33 -14.86
C LYS A 105 -2.14 2.26 -15.52
N ILE A 106 -1.20 3.14 -15.18
CA ILE A 106 0.10 3.10 -15.85
C ILE A 106 1.03 2.10 -15.16
N ARG A 107 1.47 1.07 -15.90
CA ARG A 107 2.64 0.24 -15.56
C ARG A 107 3.90 1.09 -15.78
N ILE A 108 4.24 1.96 -14.83
CA ILE A 108 5.51 2.70 -14.91
C ILE A 108 6.66 1.84 -14.38
N LEU A 109 7.73 1.89 -15.18
CA LEU A 109 9.02 1.24 -15.00
C LEU A 109 9.59 1.41 -13.58
N LYS A 110 9.92 0.26 -12.97
CA LYS A 110 11.09 -0.11 -12.13
C LYS A 110 11.75 0.85 -11.12
N PHE A 111 11.43 2.13 -11.01
CA PHE A 111 12.33 3.09 -10.36
C PHE A 111 12.08 3.41 -8.89
N LEU A 112 11.07 2.81 -8.24
CA LEU A 112 10.63 3.33 -6.93
C LEU A 112 10.53 2.33 -5.79
N ILE A 113 11.28 1.24 -5.87
CA ILE A 113 11.33 0.29 -4.73
C ILE A 113 12.47 0.63 -3.77
N ILE A 114 13.47 1.41 -4.17
CA ILE A 114 14.68 1.61 -3.37
C ILE A 114 15.30 2.98 -3.68
N ILE A 115 14.91 4.01 -2.92
CA ILE A 115 15.88 4.96 -2.39
C ILE A 115 15.69 4.92 -0.87
#